data_AF-A0A4Y1Q7Y3-F1
#
_entry.id   AF-A0A4Y1Q7Y3-F1
#
_cell.length_a   1.000
_cell.length_b   1.000
_cell.length_c   1.000
_cell.angle_alpha   90.00
_cell.angle_beta   90.00
_cell.angle_gamma   90.00
#
_symmetry.space_group_name_H-M   'P 1'
#
loop_
_entity.id
_entity.type
_entity.pdbx_description
1 polymer ?
#
loop_
_entity_poly.entity_id
_entity_poly.type
_entity_poly.pdbx_seq_one_letter_code
_entity_poly.pdbx_strand_id
1 'polypeptide(L)'
;GNDEIKVYGVDRGTQDKLILLLSDDSPEVRAAAMYALGTFMGASGSADPTKKSGGGSGTQLQLEEGIHFRMEVAVVTGATVAAKEDASPMVRKELLVLISCLVKEWRGYFVI
;
A
#
# COMPACT_ATOMS: atom_id res chain seq x y z
N GLY A 1 -5.78 -2.41 12.44
CA GLY A 1 -4.85 -1.29 12.68
C GLY A 1 -5.68 -0.15 13.22
N ASN A 2 -5.25 1.10 13.05
CA ASN A 2 -6.12 2.24 13.40
C ASN A 2 -6.99 2.59 12.18
N ASP A 3 -8.06 1.81 11.97
CA ASP A 3 -8.71 1.70 10.66
C ASP A 3 -9.56 2.91 10.33
N GLU A 4 -10.17 3.52 11.36
CA GLU A 4 -10.88 4.79 11.26
C GLU A 4 -9.98 5.91 10.70
N ILE A 5 -8.71 5.94 11.11
CA ILE A 5 -7.74 6.92 10.60
C ILE A 5 -7.36 6.61 9.15
N LYS A 6 -7.26 5.33 8.78
CA LYS A 6 -7.00 4.94 7.39
C LYS A 6 -8.16 5.32 6.47
N VAL A 7 -9.41 5.09 6.90
CA VAL A 7 -10.61 5.54 6.19
C VAL A 7 -10.53 7.05 5.93
N TYR A 8 -10.32 7.82 7.00
CA TYR A 8 -10.20 9.27 6.92
C TYR A 8 -9.08 9.74 6.00
N GLY A 9 -7.94 9.04 6.02
CA GLY A 9 -6.81 9.35 5.16
C GLY A 9 -7.12 9.10 3.68
N VAL A 10 -7.82 8.01 3.36
CA VAL A 10 -8.19 7.66 1.98
C VAL A 10 -9.16 8.70 1.43
N ASP A 11 -10.16 9.09 2.22
CA ASP A 11 -11.14 10.11 1.85
C ASP A 11 -10.49 11.49 1.58
N ARG A 12 -9.30 11.72 2.15
CA ARG A 12 -8.51 12.95 1.96
C ARG A 12 -7.41 12.86 0.90
N GLY A 13 -7.36 11.76 0.14
CA GLY A 13 -6.35 11.54 -0.89
C GLY A 13 -4.92 11.48 -0.33
N THR A 14 -4.75 10.88 0.86
CA THR A 14 -3.43 10.80 1.51
C THR A 14 -2.45 9.98 0.68
N GLN A 15 -2.93 8.90 0.04
CA GLN A 15 -2.14 8.09 -0.88
C GLN A 15 -1.53 8.93 -2.02
N ASP A 16 -2.29 9.83 -2.63
CA ASP A 16 -1.82 10.65 -3.75
C ASP A 16 -0.76 11.65 -3.28
N LYS A 17 -0.97 12.25 -2.11
CA LYS A 17 0.00 13.15 -1.48
C LYS A 17 1.32 12.45 -1.15
N LEU A 18 1.27 11.21 -0.67
CA LEU A 18 2.47 10.42 -0.39
C LEU A 18 3.18 10.00 -1.68
N ILE A 19 2.46 9.67 -2.75
CA ILE A 19 3.05 9.38 -4.07
C ILE A 19 3.83 10.60 -4.60
N LEU A 20 3.30 11.82 -4.43
CA LEU A 20 3.99 13.04 -4.85
C LEU A 20 5.36 13.21 -4.17
N LEU A 21 5.50 12.78 -2.91
CA LEU A 21 6.77 12.83 -2.18
C LEU A 21 7.82 11.86 -2.70
N LEU A 22 7.47 10.90 -3.56
CA LEU A 22 8.43 9.99 -4.20
C LEU A 22 9.29 10.69 -5.26
N SER A 23 9.01 11.94 -5.60
CA SER A 23 9.86 12.76 -6.49
C SER A 23 10.73 13.76 -5.72
N ASP A 24 10.78 13.69 -4.39
CA ASP A 24 11.62 14.58 -3.58
C ASP A 24 13.11 14.34 -3.86
N ASP A 25 13.93 15.39 -3.79
CA ASP A 25 15.38 15.30 -4.01
C ASP A 25 16.07 14.45 -2.92
N SER A 26 15.58 14.50 -1.69
CA SER A 26 16.11 13.74 -0.56
C SER A 26 15.68 12.27 -0.62
N PRO A 27 16.62 11.31 -0.66
CA PRO A 27 16.28 9.89 -0.59
C PRO A 27 15.62 9.51 0.74
N GLU A 28 15.87 10.24 1.82
CA GLU A 28 15.22 10.05 3.13
C GLU A 28 13.73 10.37 3.06
N VAL A 29 13.33 11.45 2.38
CA VAL A 29 11.93 11.83 2.19
C VAL A 29 11.21 10.78 1.34
N ARG A 30 11.82 10.35 0.24
CA ARG A 30 11.26 9.29 -0.63
C ARG A 30 11.08 7.97 0.13
N ALA A 31 12.09 7.55 0.91
CA ALA A 31 12.00 6.34 1.72
C ALA A 31 10.93 6.47 2.81
N ALA A 32 10.83 7.61 3.49
CA ALA A 32 9.81 7.86 4.51
C ALA A 32 8.38 7.84 3.93
N ALA A 33 8.20 8.42 2.74
CA ALA A 33 6.92 8.37 2.04
C ALA A 33 6.52 6.93 1.66
N MET A 34 7.49 6.11 1.25
CA MET A 34 7.28 4.70 0.92
C MET A 34 6.94 3.86 2.15
N TYR A 35 7.62 4.09 3.28
CA TYR A 35 7.29 3.49 4.56
C TYR A 35 5.89 3.90 5.02
N ALA A 36 5.54 5.19 4.91
CA ALA A 36 4.21 5.70 5.23
C ALA A 36 3.14 5.03 4.36
N LEU A 37 3.36 4.88 3.05
CA LEU A 37 2.48 4.12 2.17
C LEU A 37 2.34 2.67 2.63
N GLY A 38 3.43 1.99 2.99
CA GLY A 38 3.40 0.59 3.43
C GLY A 38 2.63 0.37 4.74
N THR A 39 2.60 1.35 5.64
CA THR A 39 1.82 1.30 6.88
C THR A 39 0.39 1.77 6.71
N PHE A 40 0.17 2.71 5.79
CA PHE A 40 -1.14 3.25 5.43
C PHE A 40 -1.97 2.19 4.70
N MET A 41 -1.35 1.48 3.77
CA MET A 41 -1.93 0.36 3.04
C MET A 41 -2.08 -0.89 3.91
N GLY A 42 -2.88 -1.85 3.44
CA GLY A 42 -3.42 -2.97 4.21
C GLY A 42 -4.62 -2.52 5.06
N ALA A 43 -5.75 -3.22 4.95
CA ALA A 43 -6.90 -2.90 5.78
C ALA A 43 -6.73 -3.51 7.18
N SER A 44 -7.81 -3.88 7.85
CA SER A 44 -7.81 -4.59 9.14
C SER A 44 -8.73 -5.78 9.15
N GLY A 45 -8.16 -6.95 9.43
CA GLY A 45 -8.75 -8.29 9.44
C GLY A 45 -10.08 -8.47 8.72
N SER A 46 -10.12 -9.12 7.55
CA SER A 46 -11.27 -9.99 7.28
C SER A 46 -10.94 -11.34 7.90
N ALA A 47 -11.58 -11.65 9.04
CA ALA A 47 -11.49 -12.95 9.69
C ALA A 47 -12.18 -14.08 8.89
N ASP A 48 -12.80 -13.75 7.76
CA ASP A 48 -13.58 -14.67 6.94
C ASP A 48 -12.67 -15.48 5.99
N PRO A 49 -12.55 -16.81 6.19
CA PRO A 49 -11.73 -17.69 5.37
C PRO A 49 -12.32 -17.95 3.98
N THR A 50 -13.54 -17.50 3.71
CA THR A 50 -14.22 -17.70 2.41
C THR A 50 -13.88 -16.61 1.38
N LYS A 51 -13.28 -15.50 1.80
CA LYS A 51 -12.86 -14.43 0.90
C LYS A 51 -11.52 -14.75 0.24
N LYS A 52 -11.35 -14.29 -1.01
CA LYS A 52 -10.09 -14.44 -1.76
C LYS A 52 -8.96 -13.56 -1.23
N SER A 53 -9.27 -12.51 -0.47
CA SER A 53 -8.27 -11.82 0.36
C SER A 53 -7.64 -12.84 1.33
N GLY A 54 -6.34 -13.08 1.24
CA GLY A 54 -5.69 -14.17 1.95
C GLY A 54 -4.45 -13.68 2.67
N GLY A 55 -4.28 -14.05 3.93
CA GLY A 55 -3.04 -13.83 4.71
C GLY A 55 -2.94 -12.49 5.44
N GLY A 56 -3.85 -11.55 5.19
CA GLY A 56 -3.87 -10.25 5.83
C GLY A 56 -5.26 -9.82 6.27
N SER A 57 -5.45 -8.52 6.26
CA SER A 57 -6.44 -7.80 7.01
C SER A 57 -7.71 -7.40 6.23
N GLY A 58 -8.05 -8.05 5.11
CA GLY A 58 -9.34 -7.81 4.43
C GLY A 58 -9.49 -6.44 3.76
N THR A 59 -10.72 -5.90 3.72
CA THR A 59 -11.08 -4.67 3.00
C THR A 59 -11.32 -3.50 3.96
N GLN A 60 -10.97 -2.28 3.55
CA GLN A 60 -11.34 -1.07 4.29
C GLN A 60 -12.87 -0.93 4.44
N LEU A 61 -13.33 -0.47 5.60
CA LEU A 61 -14.77 -0.43 5.99
C LEU A 61 -15.66 0.32 4.99
N GLN A 62 -15.11 1.35 4.34
CA GLN A 62 -15.85 2.22 3.42
C GLN A 62 -15.81 1.76 1.94
N LEU A 63 -15.02 0.73 1.62
CA LEU A 63 -14.82 0.29 0.23
C LEU A 63 -15.25 -1.17 0.05
N GLU A 64 -15.71 -1.50 -1.16
CA GLU A 64 -15.87 -2.88 -1.59
C GLU A 64 -14.50 -3.52 -1.87
N GLU A 65 -14.37 -4.83 -1.63
CA GLU A 65 -13.10 -5.58 -1.77
C GLU A 65 -12.41 -5.32 -3.10
N GLY A 66 -13.17 -5.40 -4.21
CA GLY A 66 -12.62 -5.17 -5.55
C GLY A 66 -12.16 -3.73 -5.79
N ILE A 67 -12.84 -2.74 -5.20
CA ILE A 67 -12.45 -1.33 -5.33
C ILE A 67 -11.19 -1.05 -4.51
N HIS A 68 -11.16 -1.54 -3.27
CA HIS A 68 -10.01 -1.40 -2.38
C HIS A 68 -8.77 -2.08 -2.98
N PHE A 69 -8.90 -3.33 -3.45
CA PHE A 69 -7.82 -4.05 -4.11
C PHE A 69 -7.24 -3.27 -5.30
N ARG A 70 -8.11 -2.78 -6.20
CA ARG A 70 -7.67 -2.02 -7.37
C ARG A 70 -6.98 -0.71 -6.99
N MET A 71 -7.47 -0.02 -5.95
CA MET A 71 -6.84 1.19 -5.43
C MET A 71 -5.43 0.87 -4.91
N GLU A 72 -5.27 -0.16 -4.07
CA GLU A 72 -3.98 -0.52 -3.52
C GLU A 72 -2.99 -0.98 -4.59
N VAL A 73 -3.44 -1.79 -5.56
CA VAL A 73 -2.62 -2.18 -6.71
C VAL A 73 -2.18 -0.95 -7.51
N ALA A 74 -3.07 0.02 -7.74
CA ALA A 74 -2.73 1.25 -8.45
C ALA A 74 -1.67 2.07 -7.70
N VAL A 75 -1.81 2.22 -6.38
CA VAL A 75 -0.84 2.93 -5.53
C VAL A 75 0.52 2.25 -5.54
N VAL A 76 0.60 0.93 -5.33
CA VAL A 76 1.88 0.19 -5.37
C VAL A 76 2.49 0.23 -6.77
N THR A 77 1.68 0.16 -7.83
CA THR A 77 2.17 0.26 -9.21
C THR A 77 2.77 1.64 -9.46
N GLY A 78 2.10 2.72 -9.03
CA GLY A 78 2.62 4.08 -9.12
C GLY A 78 3.94 4.24 -8.37
N ALA A 79 4.03 3.75 -7.14
CA ALA A 79 5.26 3.76 -6.36
C ALA A 79 6.38 2.93 -7.01
N THR A 80 6.04 1.78 -7.61
CA THR A 80 7.00 0.93 -8.32
C THR A 80 7.58 1.64 -9.54
N VAL A 81 6.73 2.28 -10.34
CA VAL A 81 7.18 3.05 -11.52
C VAL A 81 8.10 4.20 -11.09
N ALA A 82 7.79 4.88 -9.99
CA ALA A 82 8.59 5.99 -9.49
C ALA A 82 9.96 5.55 -8.92
N ALA A 83 10.03 4.40 -8.26
CA ALA A 83 11.18 4.04 -7.41
C ALA A 83 11.99 2.81 -7.86
N LYS A 84 11.55 2.04 -8.87
CA LYS A 84 12.27 0.83 -9.29
C LYS A 84 13.72 1.12 -9.73
N GLU A 85 13.94 2.27 -10.39
CA GLU A 85 15.25 2.74 -10.84
C GLU A 85 15.86 3.80 -9.90
N ASP A 86 15.33 3.95 -8.67
CA ASP A 86 15.87 4.94 -7.72
C ASP A 86 17.35 4.62 -7.46
N ALA A 87 18.22 5.63 -7.46
CA ALA A 87 19.65 5.43 -7.22
C ALA A 87 19.95 4.92 -5.80
N SER A 88 19.13 5.30 -4.82
CA SER A 88 19.31 4.94 -3.42
C SER A 88 18.85 3.52 -3.13
N PRO A 89 19.73 2.62 -2.64
CA PRO A 89 19.33 1.28 -2.21
C PRO A 89 18.34 1.30 -1.04
N MET A 90 18.30 2.37 -0.26
CA MET A 90 17.35 2.55 0.85
C MET A 90 15.91 2.67 0.33
N VAL A 91 15.69 3.48 -0.71
CA VAL A 91 14.37 3.64 -1.32
C VAL A 91 13.95 2.34 -2.02
N ARG A 92 14.86 1.69 -2.76
CA ARG A 92 14.56 0.39 -3.42
C ARG A 92 14.21 -0.69 -2.41
N LYS A 93 14.83 -0.71 -1.22
CA LYS A 93 14.48 -1.63 -0.15
C LYS A 93 13.07 -1.38 0.38
N GLU A 94 12.70 -0.13 0.65
CA GLU A 94 11.35 0.21 1.09
C GLU A 94 10.29 -0.14 0.04
N LEU A 95 10.64 -0.11 -1.26
CA LEU A 95 9.72 -0.52 -2.33
C LEU A 95 9.37 -2.01 -2.21
N LEU A 96 10.36 -2.84 -1.91
CA LEU A 96 10.14 -4.27 -1.66
C LEU A 96 9.27 -4.51 -0.42
N VAL A 97 9.44 -3.71 0.64
CA VAL A 97 8.59 -3.79 1.84
C VAL A 97 7.15 -3.43 1.47
N LEU A 98 6.93 -2.34 0.73
CA LEU A 98 5.60 -1.94 0.26
C LEU A 98 4.93 -3.03 -0.58
N ILE A 99 5.65 -3.62 -1.55
CA ILE A 99 5.13 -4.73 -2.37
C ILE A 99 4.78 -5.94 -1.48
N SER A 100 5.61 -6.23 -0.47
CA SER A 100 5.34 -7.34 0.45
C SER A 100 4.06 -7.13 1.25
N CYS A 101 3.74 -5.89 1.64
CA CYS A 101 2.48 -5.55 2.30
C CYS A 101 1.29 -5.87 1.39
N LEU A 102 1.33 -5.48 0.11
CA LEU A 102 0.28 -5.77 -0.87
C LEU A 102 0.09 -7.29 -1.06
N VAL A 103 1.18 -8.04 -1.25
CA VAL A 103 1.13 -9.49 -1.46
C VAL A 103 0.60 -10.21 -0.23
N LYS A 104 0.99 -9.77 0.97
CA LYS A 104 0.50 -10.32 2.23
C LYS A 104 -1.01 -10.12 2.38
N GLU A 105 -1.51 -8.96 1.99
CA GLU A 105 -2.93 -8.60 2.15
C GLU A 105 -3.82 -9.35 1.14
N TRP A 106 -3.35 -9.44 -0.10
CA TRP A 106 -4.12 -9.97 -1.23
C TRP A 106 -3.64 -11.33 -1.71
N ARG A 107 -3.05 -12.15 -0.83
CA ARG A 107 -2.36 -13.40 -1.22
C ARG A 107 -3.21 -14.32 -2.09
N GLY A 108 -4.52 -14.44 -1.83
CA GLY A 108 -5.38 -15.32 -2.64
C GLY A 108 -5.62 -14.82 -4.07
N TYR A 109 -5.22 -13.59 -4.41
CA TYR A 109 -5.10 -13.12 -5.80
C TYR A 109 -3.72 -13.41 -6.43
N PHE A 110 -2.70 -13.71 -5.62
CA PHE A 110 -1.32 -14.01 -6.07
C PHE A 110 -0.99 -15.51 -6.10
N VAL A 111 -1.77 -16.35 -5.42
CA VAL A 111 -1.66 -17.81 -5.48
C VAL A 111 -2.56 -18.33 -6.60
N ILE A 112 -1.95 -19.00 -7.59
CA ILE A 112 -2.60 -19.59 -8.77
C ILE A 112 -2.72 -21.10 -8.57
#